data_AF-A0A9P7J3X3-F1
#
_entry.id   AF-A0A9P7J3X3-F1
#
_cell.length_a   1.000
_cell.length_b   1.000
_cell.length_c   1.000
_cell.angle_alpha   90.00
_cell.angle_beta   90.00
_cell.angle_gamma   90.00
#
_symmetry.space_group_name_H-M   'P 1'
#
loop_
_entity.id
_entity.type
_entity.pdbx_description
1 polymer ?
#
loop_
_entity_poly.entity_id
_entity_poly.type
_entity_poly.pdbx_seq_one_letter_code
_entity_poly.pdbx_strand_id
1 'polypeptide(L)'
;MSTSKTTCVEQPAPTKPLFLSMGDITPEILCTWEMGCHQYFKHKNIPNKEQVGKVAWGMLEPSVQEWYLNDQEHLDALTFREYMAEVRAYWLPSDWADITWQKLLSSTQGNKPFNEWAVEVQGLNALLHDTPSYLTELNLCYHLEAHMHTDLRTKYHSEDILAINEFHPWLKKT
;
A
#
# COMPACT_ATOMS: atom_id res chain seq x y z
N MET A 1 -0.47 -28.95 -7.13
CA MET A 1 -1.09 -27.69 -7.61
C MET A 1 -1.88 -27.12 -6.44
N SER A 2 -1.31 -26.17 -5.69
CA SER A 2 -2.07 -25.47 -4.65
C SER A 2 -3.07 -24.55 -5.33
N THR A 3 -4.35 -24.76 -5.04
CA THR A 3 -5.40 -23.82 -5.41
C THR A 3 -5.23 -22.57 -4.55
N SER A 4 -4.66 -21.50 -5.11
CA SER A 4 -4.66 -20.17 -4.48
C SER A 4 -6.10 -19.80 -4.15
N LYS A 5 -6.40 -19.58 -2.87
CA LYS A 5 -7.71 -19.07 -2.44
C LYS A 5 -7.69 -17.56 -2.63
N THR A 6 -8.61 -17.05 -3.44
CA THR A 6 -8.73 -15.61 -3.70
C THR A 6 -9.26 -14.89 -2.46
N THR A 7 -8.39 -14.11 -1.81
CA THR A 7 -8.79 -13.17 -0.77
C THR A 7 -9.44 -11.93 -1.40
N CYS A 8 -10.55 -11.49 -0.84
CA CYS A 8 -11.31 -10.31 -1.24
C CYS A 8 -11.51 -9.39 -0.04
N VAL A 9 -11.41 -8.08 -0.27
CA VAL A 9 -11.76 -7.05 0.71
C VAL A 9 -13.18 -6.60 0.42
N GLU A 10 -14.11 -6.87 1.34
CA GLU A 10 -15.51 -6.47 1.20
C GLU A 10 -15.89 -5.42 2.23
N GLN A 11 -16.44 -4.29 1.76
CA GLN A 11 -17.07 -3.28 2.60
C GLN A 11 -18.57 -3.22 2.30
N PRO A 12 -19.45 -3.74 3.19
CA PRO A 12 -20.89 -3.75 2.89
C PRO A 12 -21.51 -2.35 2.86
N ALA A 13 -20.91 -1.38 3.57
CA ALA A 13 -21.24 0.03 3.52
C ALA A 13 -20.08 0.86 4.13
N PRO A 14 -19.90 2.14 3.77
CA PRO A 14 -18.89 3.03 4.38
C PRO A 14 -19.00 3.13 5.91
N THR A 15 -20.17 2.80 6.46
CA THR A 15 -20.48 2.78 7.89
C THR A 15 -20.21 1.46 8.59
N LYS A 16 -19.74 0.42 7.88
CA LYS A 16 -19.45 -0.89 8.45
C LYS A 16 -17.95 -1.20 8.35
N PRO A 17 -17.41 -2.00 9.30
CA PRO A 17 -16.05 -2.52 9.19
C PRO A 17 -15.88 -3.33 7.90
N LEU A 18 -14.65 -3.36 7.39
CA LEU A 18 -14.29 -4.17 6.24
C LEU A 18 -13.99 -5.59 6.65
N PHE A 19 -14.29 -6.51 5.76
CA PHE A 19 -13.97 -7.91 5.89
C PHE A 19 -12.86 -8.27 4.91
N LEU A 20 -11.80 -8.89 5.41
CA LEU A 20 -10.79 -9.56 4.59
C LEU A 20 -11.18 -11.04 4.59
N SER A 21 -11.65 -11.53 3.44
CA SER A 21 -12.11 -12.91 3.30
C SER A 21 -10.97 -13.91 3.48
N MET A 22 -11.29 -15.18 3.71
CA MET A 22 -10.27 -16.22 3.85
C MET A 22 -9.42 -16.39 2.58
N GLY A 23 -8.11 -16.56 2.72
CA GLY A 23 -7.19 -16.77 1.60
C GLY A 23 -5.76 -16.27 1.85
N ASP A 24 -4.97 -16.21 0.78
CA ASP A 24 -3.57 -15.77 0.85
C ASP A 24 -3.51 -14.27 1.20
N ILE A 25 -2.76 -13.92 2.26
CA ILE A 25 -2.53 -12.54 2.67
C ILE A 25 -1.35 -11.98 1.87
N THR A 26 -1.61 -11.02 0.98
CA THR A 26 -0.58 -10.34 0.18
C THR A 26 -0.44 -8.87 0.59
N PRO A 27 0.69 -8.20 0.24
CA PRO A 27 0.86 -6.78 0.53
C PRO A 27 -0.27 -5.91 -0.05
N GLU A 28 -0.71 -6.21 -1.27
CA GLU A 28 -1.77 -5.47 -1.97
C GLU A 28 -3.12 -5.57 -1.26
N ILE A 29 -3.44 -6.77 -0.77
CA ILE A 29 -4.68 -7.03 -0.01
C ILE A 29 -4.64 -6.28 1.32
N LEU A 30 -3.53 -6.34 2.05
CA LEU A 30 -3.37 -5.61 3.31
C LEU A 30 -3.45 -4.10 3.11
N CYS A 31 -2.82 -3.57 2.05
CA CYS A 31 -2.93 -2.16 1.68
C CYS A 31 -4.37 -1.75 1.38
N THR A 32 -5.11 -2.58 0.62
CA THR A 32 -6.52 -2.32 0.29
C THR A 32 -7.40 -2.33 1.54
N TRP A 33 -7.18 -3.30 2.44
CA TRP A 33 -7.89 -3.40 3.71
C TRP A 33 -7.60 -2.19 4.61
N GLU A 34 -6.33 -1.80 4.74
CA GLU A 34 -5.87 -0.66 5.52
C GLU A 34 -6.49 0.67 5.05
N MET A 35 -6.53 0.89 3.73
CA MET A 35 -7.22 2.04 3.14
C MET A 35 -8.70 2.08 3.52
N GLY A 36 -9.37 0.92 3.46
CA GLY A 36 -10.75 0.79 3.88
C GLY A 36 -10.96 1.08 5.37
N CYS A 37 -10.07 0.57 6.23
CA CYS A 37 -10.09 0.87 7.66
C CYS A 37 -9.98 2.37 7.93
N HIS A 38 -9.06 3.07 7.26
CA HIS A 38 -8.97 4.53 7.35
C HIS A 38 -10.26 5.24 6.96
N GLN A 39 -10.91 4.79 5.87
CA GLN A 39 -12.21 5.35 5.46
C GLN A 39 -13.29 5.12 6.52
N TYR A 40 -13.34 3.90 7.09
CA TYR A 40 -14.27 3.56 8.17
C TYR A 40 -14.04 4.41 9.42
N PHE A 41 -12.78 4.56 9.87
CA PHE A 41 -12.42 5.38 11.02
C PHE A 41 -12.84 6.83 10.84
N LYS A 42 -12.57 7.40 9.65
CA LYS A 42 -12.96 8.77 9.30
C LYS A 42 -14.48 8.93 9.29
N HIS A 43 -15.21 8.00 8.68
CA HIS A 43 -16.66 8.08 8.62
C HIS A 43 -17.32 7.95 10.00
N LYS A 44 -16.75 7.14 10.89
CA LYS A 44 -17.29 6.88 12.23
C LYS A 44 -16.73 7.77 13.33
N ASN A 45 -15.74 8.61 13.02
CA ASN A 45 -14.99 9.39 14.00
C ASN A 45 -14.44 8.51 15.13
N ILE A 46 -13.83 7.37 14.77
CA ILE A 46 -13.31 6.42 15.76
C ILE A 46 -12.01 6.97 16.36
N PRO A 47 -11.93 7.10 17.71
CA PRO A 47 -10.71 7.54 18.38
C PRO A 47 -9.55 6.59 18.11
N ASN A 48 -8.32 7.11 17.96
CA ASN A 48 -7.12 6.30 17.64
C ASN A 48 -6.96 5.07 18.54
N LYS A 49 -7.18 5.22 19.85
CA LYS A 49 -7.09 4.16 20.85
C LYS A 49 -8.13 3.05 20.73
N GLU A 50 -9.16 3.23 19.90
CA GLU A 50 -10.22 2.24 19.68
C GLU A 50 -10.13 1.63 18.28
N GLN A 51 -9.24 2.11 17.42
CA GLN A 51 -9.22 1.72 16.01
C GLN A 51 -8.96 0.22 15.82
N VAL A 52 -7.91 -0.33 16.46
CA VAL A 52 -7.52 -1.74 16.31
C VAL A 52 -8.66 -2.68 16.71
N GLY A 53 -9.17 -2.56 17.95
CA GLY A 53 -10.27 -3.39 18.42
C GLY A 53 -11.58 -3.28 17.62
N LYS A 54 -11.76 -2.21 16.83
CA LYS A 54 -12.92 -2.06 15.93
C LYS A 54 -12.78 -2.78 14.59
N VAL A 55 -11.55 -3.07 14.15
CA VAL A 55 -11.31 -3.66 12.82
C VAL A 55 -10.58 -4.99 12.84
N ALA A 56 -9.86 -5.35 13.89
CA ALA A 56 -9.09 -6.60 13.95
C ALA A 56 -9.96 -7.84 13.64
N TRP A 57 -11.17 -7.89 14.20
CA TRP A 57 -12.18 -8.92 13.91
C TRP A 57 -12.67 -8.97 12.46
N GLY A 58 -12.41 -7.94 11.67
CA GLY A 58 -12.69 -7.89 10.24
C GLY A 58 -11.73 -8.75 9.41
N MET A 59 -10.60 -9.19 9.95
CA MET A 59 -9.77 -10.21 9.31
C MET A 59 -10.38 -11.59 9.58
N LEU A 60 -10.97 -12.22 8.55
CA LEU A 60 -11.77 -13.45 8.72
C LEU A 60 -10.95 -14.73 8.65
N GLU A 61 -9.65 -14.65 8.35
CA GLU A 61 -8.78 -15.82 8.36
C GLU A 61 -8.64 -16.34 9.81
N PRO A 62 -9.03 -17.60 10.11
CA PRO A 62 -9.08 -18.09 11.49
C PRO A 62 -7.74 -17.98 12.22
N SER A 63 -6.64 -18.22 11.52
CA SER A 63 -5.29 -18.13 12.09
C SER A 63 -4.93 -16.70 12.50
N VAL A 64 -5.43 -15.69 11.77
CA VAL A 64 -5.28 -14.27 12.14
C VAL A 64 -6.11 -13.94 13.38
N GLN A 65 -7.33 -14.47 13.47
CA GLN A 65 -8.18 -14.27 14.64
C GLN A 65 -7.60 -14.93 15.89
N GLU A 66 -7.06 -16.14 15.77
CA GLU A 66 -6.38 -16.84 16.86
C GLU A 66 -5.12 -16.09 17.31
N TRP A 67 -4.31 -15.61 16.36
CA TRP A 67 -3.15 -14.76 16.65
C TRP A 67 -3.57 -13.49 17.41
N TYR A 68 -4.61 -12.81 16.94
CA TYR A 68 -5.13 -11.61 17.60
C TYR A 68 -5.66 -11.90 19.01
N LEU A 69 -6.43 -12.96 19.19
CA LEU A 69 -6.97 -13.36 20.49
C LEU A 69 -5.88 -13.71 21.52
N ASN A 70 -4.79 -14.33 21.08
CA ASN A 70 -3.70 -14.72 21.96
C ASN A 70 -2.91 -13.53 22.51
N ASP A 71 -2.95 -12.37 21.84
CA ASP A 71 -2.21 -11.17 22.23
C ASP A 71 -3.08 -9.91 22.21
N GLN A 72 -4.38 -10.08 22.47
CA GLN A 72 -5.38 -9.03 22.27
C GLN A 72 -5.08 -7.76 23.07
N GLU A 73 -4.66 -7.90 24.34
CA GLU A 73 -4.39 -6.76 25.22
C GLU A 73 -3.25 -5.88 24.67
N HIS A 74 -2.18 -6.50 24.16
CA HIS A 74 -1.08 -5.81 23.51
C HIS A 74 -1.54 -5.16 22.20
N LEU A 75 -2.18 -5.94 21.32
CA LEU A 75 -2.58 -5.48 20.00
C LEU A 75 -3.61 -4.32 20.06
N ASP A 76 -4.56 -4.38 20.99
CA ASP A 76 -5.54 -3.30 21.19
C ASP A 76 -4.93 -2.02 21.76
N ALA A 77 -3.75 -2.09 22.40
CA ALA A 77 -3.03 -0.93 22.90
C ALA A 77 -2.22 -0.19 21.82
N LEU A 78 -1.98 -0.83 20.67
CA LEU A 78 -1.23 -0.26 19.57
C LEU A 78 -2.01 0.85 18.85
N THR A 79 -1.29 1.80 18.26
CA THR A 79 -1.87 2.61 17.19
C THR A 79 -2.17 1.72 15.98
N PHE A 80 -3.15 2.11 15.15
CA PHE A 80 -3.48 1.33 13.95
C PHE A 80 -2.26 1.11 13.01
N ARG A 81 -1.36 2.09 12.93
CA ARG A 81 -0.11 1.98 12.18
C ARG A 81 0.82 0.91 12.75
N GLU A 82 1.01 0.88 14.07
CA GLU A 82 1.84 -0.14 14.73
C GLU A 82 1.22 -1.53 14.59
N TYR A 83 -0.10 -1.65 14.73
CA TYR A 83 -0.82 -2.89 14.47
C TYR A 83 -0.59 -3.40 13.03
N MET A 84 -0.69 -2.52 12.02
CA MET A 84 -0.42 -2.91 10.63
C MET A 84 1.03 -3.32 10.38
N ALA A 85 1.99 -2.73 11.10
CA ALA A 85 3.38 -3.16 11.04
C ALA A 85 3.56 -4.59 11.60
N GLU A 86 2.90 -4.91 12.72
CA GLU A 86 2.92 -6.27 13.29
C GLU A 86 2.22 -7.29 12.37
N VAL A 87 1.05 -6.94 11.80
CA VAL A 87 0.36 -7.79 10.82
C VAL A 87 1.27 -8.10 9.64
N ARG A 88 1.93 -7.09 9.05
CA ARG A 88 2.85 -7.29 7.92
C ARG A 88 4.05 -8.13 8.31
N ALA A 89 4.61 -7.93 9.50
CA ALA A 89 5.76 -8.71 9.98
C ALA A 89 5.42 -10.19 10.23
N TYR A 90 4.20 -10.48 10.69
CA TYR A 90 3.78 -11.84 11.03
C TYR A 90 3.24 -12.62 9.82
N TRP A 91 2.48 -11.97 8.94
CA TRP A 91 1.70 -12.64 7.90
C TRP A 91 2.28 -12.56 6.50
N LEU A 92 3.23 -11.66 6.23
CA LEU A 92 3.91 -11.59 4.93
C LEU A 92 5.24 -12.37 4.95
N PRO A 93 5.66 -12.95 3.82
CA PRO A 93 7.00 -13.52 3.68
C PRO A 93 8.08 -12.51 4.05
N SER A 94 9.14 -12.92 4.74
CA SER A 94 10.17 -11.97 5.24
C SER A 94 10.84 -11.11 4.16
N ASP A 95 10.82 -11.56 2.91
CA ASP A 95 11.37 -10.88 1.72
C ASP A 95 10.32 -10.10 0.92
N TRP A 96 9.08 -9.95 1.41
CA TRP A 96 7.99 -9.29 0.69
C TRP A 96 8.36 -7.86 0.26
N ALA A 97 9.02 -7.12 1.15
CA ALA A 97 9.40 -5.73 0.92
C ALA A 97 10.51 -5.65 -0.14
N ASP A 98 11.49 -6.55 -0.07
CA ASP A 98 12.57 -6.63 -1.06
C ASP A 98 12.03 -7.00 -2.44
N ILE A 99 11.14 -8.00 -2.53
CA ILE A 99 10.47 -8.38 -3.78
C ILE A 99 9.71 -7.19 -4.36
N THR A 100 8.97 -6.45 -3.53
CA THR A 100 8.18 -5.30 -3.96
C THR A 100 9.07 -4.16 -4.43
N TRP A 101 10.17 -3.90 -3.72
CA TRP A 101 11.15 -2.90 -4.08
C TRP A 101 11.87 -3.22 -5.39
N GLN A 102 12.25 -4.49 -5.61
CA GLN A 102 12.83 -4.93 -6.89
C GLN A 102 11.83 -4.79 -8.05
N LYS A 103 10.54 -5.10 -7.83
CA LYS A 103 9.50 -4.84 -8.83
C LYS A 103 9.38 -3.35 -9.14
N LEU A 104 9.45 -2.49 -8.14
CA LEU A 104 9.44 -1.03 -8.33
C LEU A 104 10.64 -0.59 -9.16
N LEU A 105 11.86 -0.94 -8.73
CA LEU A 105 13.08 -0.49 -9.39
C LEU A 105 13.26 -1.01 -10.82
N SER A 106 12.71 -2.19 -11.12
CA SER A 106 12.74 -2.76 -12.47
C SER A 106 11.60 -2.27 -13.37
N SER A 107 10.67 -1.47 -12.84
CA SER A 107 9.53 -0.95 -13.58
C SER A 107 9.97 0.08 -14.63
N THR A 108 9.45 -0.05 -15.84
CA THR A 108 9.67 0.89 -16.95
C THR A 108 8.36 1.21 -17.64
N GLN A 109 8.29 2.37 -18.30
CA GLN A 109 7.08 2.78 -19.01
C GLN A 109 6.63 1.75 -20.06
N GLY A 110 7.57 1.03 -20.69
CA GLY A 110 7.26 -0.06 -21.63
C GLY A 110 6.39 0.43 -22.80
N ASN A 111 5.21 -0.14 -22.98
CA ASN A 111 4.22 0.35 -23.98
C ASN A 111 3.03 1.08 -23.34
N LYS A 112 3.08 1.35 -22.02
CA LYS A 112 1.97 1.93 -21.27
C LYS A 112 1.95 3.46 -21.46
N PRO A 113 0.76 4.08 -21.42
CA PRO A 113 0.64 5.51 -21.17
C PRO A 113 1.40 5.89 -19.89
N PHE A 114 2.09 7.04 -19.90
CA PHE A 114 2.93 7.45 -18.78
C PHE A 114 2.15 7.55 -17.47
N ASN A 115 0.95 8.13 -17.51
CA ASN A 115 0.08 8.28 -16.35
C ASN A 115 -0.32 6.93 -15.74
N GLU A 116 -0.64 5.92 -16.56
CA GLU A 116 -0.97 4.58 -16.07
C GLU A 116 0.24 3.93 -15.38
N TRP A 117 1.41 4.02 -16.00
CA TRP A 117 2.65 3.50 -15.41
C TRP A 117 3.06 4.25 -14.14
N ALA A 118 2.93 5.57 -14.11
CA ALA A 118 3.24 6.37 -12.93
C ALA A 118 2.34 6.02 -11.74
N VAL A 119 1.05 5.71 -11.98
CA VAL A 119 0.13 5.22 -10.95
C VAL A 119 0.54 3.83 -10.45
N GLU A 120 1.00 2.94 -11.33
CA GLU A 120 1.52 1.63 -10.93
C GLU A 120 2.77 1.74 -10.04
N VAL A 121 3.72 2.60 -10.40
CA VAL A 121 4.92 2.88 -9.57
C VAL A 121 4.52 3.47 -8.21
N GLN A 122 3.57 4.41 -8.18
CA GLN A 122 3.03 4.94 -6.92
C GLN A 122 2.36 3.86 -6.08
N GLY A 123 1.62 2.95 -6.71
CA GLY A 123 1.00 1.80 -6.07
C GLY A 123 2.04 0.90 -5.40
N LEU A 124 3.10 0.51 -6.14
CA LEU A 124 4.21 -0.28 -5.59
C LEU A 124 4.90 0.45 -4.42
N ASN A 125 5.12 1.76 -4.53
CA ASN A 125 5.74 2.53 -3.45
C ASN A 125 4.84 2.64 -2.22
N ALA A 126 3.51 2.71 -2.40
CA ALA A 126 2.55 2.73 -1.31
C ALA A 126 2.55 1.43 -0.50
N LEU A 127 2.79 0.27 -1.14
CA LEU A 127 2.97 -1.00 -0.44
C LEU A 127 4.19 -0.99 0.50
N LEU A 128 5.21 -0.20 0.16
CA LEU A 128 6.45 -0.07 0.93
C LEU A 128 6.36 0.99 2.03
N HIS A 129 5.20 1.63 2.23
CA HIS A 129 5.03 2.64 3.26
C HIS A 129 5.39 2.09 4.65
N ASP A 130 6.04 2.93 5.47
CA ASP A 130 6.62 2.57 6.78
C ASP A 130 7.75 1.51 6.73
N THR A 131 8.27 1.17 5.55
CA THR A 131 9.49 0.35 5.40
C THR A 131 10.70 1.22 5.02
N PRO A 132 11.94 0.77 5.31
CA PRO A 132 13.14 1.45 4.82
C PRO A 132 13.25 1.54 3.29
N SER A 133 12.50 0.70 2.56
CA SER A 133 12.51 0.64 1.10
C SER A 133 11.57 1.65 0.43
N TYR A 134 10.83 2.44 1.21
CA TYR A 134 9.95 3.50 0.71
C TYR A 134 10.76 4.61 0.00
N LEU A 135 10.38 4.94 -1.23
CA LEU A 135 10.98 6.06 -1.96
C LEU A 135 10.29 7.38 -1.60
N THR A 136 11.10 8.41 -1.35
CA THR A 136 10.61 9.78 -1.25
C THR A 136 10.04 10.25 -2.58
N GLU A 137 9.21 11.29 -2.54
CA GLU A 137 8.67 11.95 -3.75
C GLU A 137 9.76 12.33 -4.76
N LEU A 138 10.89 12.85 -4.27
CA LEU A 138 12.04 13.20 -5.12
C LEU A 138 12.64 11.95 -5.79
N ASN A 139 12.82 10.87 -5.03
CA ASN A 139 13.34 9.61 -5.56
C ASN A 139 12.36 8.97 -6.57
N LEU A 140 11.05 9.13 -6.38
CA LEU A 140 10.04 8.73 -7.37
C LEU A 140 10.16 9.52 -8.67
N CYS A 141 10.35 10.85 -8.60
CA CYS A 141 10.61 11.66 -9.81
C CYS A 141 11.83 11.12 -10.56
N TYR A 142 12.96 10.92 -9.86
CA TYR A 142 14.17 10.39 -10.49
C TYR A 142 13.99 9.01 -11.10
N HIS A 143 13.26 8.12 -10.41
CA HIS A 143 12.96 6.79 -10.95
C HIS A 143 12.11 6.89 -12.22
N LEU A 144 11.02 7.67 -12.20
CA LEU A 144 10.13 7.85 -13.34
C LEU A 144 10.84 8.50 -14.52
N GLU A 145 11.68 9.51 -14.27
CA GLU A 145 12.51 10.15 -15.30
C GLU A 145 13.51 9.19 -15.93
N ALA A 146 14.19 8.37 -15.12
CA ALA A 146 15.17 7.41 -15.61
C ALA A 146 14.56 6.24 -16.40
N HIS A 147 13.26 5.94 -16.23
CA HIS A 147 12.61 4.77 -16.81
C HIS A 147 11.42 5.10 -17.75
N MET A 148 11.13 6.39 -17.98
CA MET A 148 10.21 6.85 -19.03
C MET A 148 10.86 6.80 -20.43
N HIS A 149 10.03 6.87 -21.47
CA HIS A 149 10.45 6.93 -22.87
C HIS A 149 11.38 8.10 -23.15
N THR A 150 12.39 7.87 -23.99
CA THR A 150 13.41 8.88 -24.34
C THR A 150 12.78 10.16 -24.92
N ASP A 151 11.74 10.02 -25.74
CA ASP A 151 11.04 11.17 -26.34
C ASP A 151 10.34 12.02 -25.28
N LEU A 152 9.73 11.38 -24.28
CA LEU A 152 9.08 12.06 -23.16
C LEU A 152 10.11 12.72 -22.25
N ARG A 153 11.22 12.01 -21.95
CA ARG A 153 12.33 12.56 -21.16
C ARG A 153 12.93 13.81 -21.79
N THR A 154 13.09 13.81 -23.11
CA THR A 154 13.62 14.96 -23.85
C THR A 154 12.71 16.18 -23.70
N LYS A 155 11.38 15.99 -23.79
CA LYS A 155 10.40 17.05 -23.51
C LYS A 155 10.53 17.56 -22.07
N TYR A 156 10.66 16.66 -21.11
CA TYR A 156 10.78 17.01 -19.69
C TYR A 156 12.03 17.86 -19.40
N HIS A 157 13.18 17.50 -19.99
CA HIS A 157 14.41 18.30 -19.87
C HIS A 157 14.33 19.65 -20.58
N SER A 158 13.64 19.74 -21.72
CA SER A 158 13.54 20.98 -22.48
C SER A 158 12.72 22.08 -21.79
N GLU A 159 11.89 21.70 -20.82
CA GLU A 159 10.92 22.57 -20.13
C GLU A 159 11.36 23.03 -18.72
N ASP A 160 12.63 22.82 -18.33
CA ASP A 160 13.17 23.14 -17.00
C ASP A 160 12.33 22.58 -15.84
N ILE A 161 11.82 21.36 -16.03
CA ILE A 161 10.92 20.67 -15.09
C ILE A 161 11.63 20.30 -13.78
N LEU A 162 12.96 20.29 -13.77
CA LEU A 162 13.78 20.08 -12.57
C LEU A 162 13.61 21.21 -11.53
N ALA A 163 13.03 22.36 -11.91
CA ALA A 163 12.65 23.42 -10.97
C ALA A 163 11.36 23.11 -10.18
N ILE A 164 10.61 22.07 -10.58
CA ILE A 164 9.40 21.63 -9.88
C ILE A 164 9.81 20.73 -8.71
N ASN A 165 9.77 21.28 -7.50
CA ASN A 165 10.12 20.57 -6.27
C ASN A 165 8.99 19.66 -5.74
N GLU A 166 7.83 19.63 -6.41
CA GLU A 166 6.63 18.91 -5.98
C GLU A 166 6.24 17.81 -6.97
N PHE A 167 5.94 16.61 -6.46
CA PHE A 167 5.66 15.43 -7.27
C PHE A 167 4.37 15.55 -8.12
N HIS A 168 3.29 16.07 -7.54
CA HIS A 168 2.00 16.13 -8.21
C HIS A 168 1.95 17.10 -9.39
N PRO A 169 2.54 18.32 -9.31
CA PRO A 169 2.69 19.19 -10.48
C PRO A 169 3.59 18.58 -11.55
N TRP A 170 4.65 17.84 -11.17
CA TRP A 170 5.56 17.18 -12.11
C TRP A 170 4.83 16.12 -12.96
N LEU A 171 3.97 15.31 -12.36
CA LEU A 171 3.21 14.26 -13.06
C LEU A 171 2.21 14.77 -14.12
N LYS A 172 1.70 15.99 -13.98
CA LYS A 172 0.60 16.53 -14.81
C LYS A 172 1.05 17.16 -16.13
N LYS A 173 2.35 17.19 -16.40
CA LYS A 173 2.91 17.83 -17.61
C LYS A 173 2.94 16.91 -18.85
N THR A 174 2.52 15.65 -18.75
CA THR A 174 2.38 14.72 -19.88
C THR A 174 1.14 14.94 -20.71
#